data_AF-M0LWJ1-F1
#
_entry.id   AF-M0LWJ1-F1
#
_cell.length_a   1.000
_cell.length_b   1.000
_cell.length_c   1.000
_cell.angle_alpha   90.00
_cell.angle_beta   90.00
_cell.angle_gamma   90.00
#
_symmetry.space_group_name_H-M   'P 1'
#
loop_
_entity.id
_entity.type
_entity.pdbx_description
1 polymer ?
#
loop_
_entity_poly.entity_id
_entity_poly.type
_entity_poly.pdbx_seq_one_letter_code
_entity_poly.pdbx_strand_id
1 'polypeptide(L)'
;MSERGTDPTTERRKAGPRAVRKVGVERWVENVFFGLAEVAVLGIPGLLALMAAPQNAAVKFAALVGVTTLTLAIGTVRTGLTSFDWPAATPVLFLVRPVYHSVTVVAVAAGGAAVDVATGSTVGSLVVAVGLALGAVRLFPHIVAGLERLLPQWNWGLTRR
;
A
#
# COMPACT_ATOMS: atom_id res chain seq x y z
N MET A 1 15.86 34.50 -35.02
CA MET A 1 15.36 33.43 -34.13
C MET A 1 16.55 32.53 -33.85
N SER A 2 17.08 32.52 -32.62
CA SER A 2 18.27 31.78 -32.24
C SER A 2 17.87 30.68 -31.26
N GLU A 3 18.07 29.43 -31.67
CA GLU A 3 17.84 28.22 -30.88
C GLU A 3 18.78 28.21 -29.67
N ARG A 4 18.21 28.36 -28.47
CA ARG A 4 18.89 28.01 -27.21
C ARG A 4 18.97 26.49 -27.12
N GLY A 5 19.94 25.90 -27.78
CA GLY A 5 20.33 24.50 -27.55
C GLY A 5 20.88 24.37 -26.14
N THR A 6 20.14 23.69 -25.26
CA THR A 6 20.66 23.19 -24.00
C THR A 6 21.77 22.19 -24.31
N ASP A 7 22.99 22.55 -23.97
CA ASP A 7 24.17 21.72 -24.18
C ASP A 7 24.02 20.40 -23.39
N PRO A 8 23.92 19.25 -24.08
CA PRO A 8 23.69 17.95 -23.42
C PRO A 8 24.84 17.56 -22.48
N THR A 9 26.01 18.21 -22.63
CA THR A 9 27.17 17.95 -21.76
C THR A 9 27.06 18.65 -20.40
N THR A 10 26.34 19.78 -20.30
CA THR A 10 26.07 20.45 -19.02
C THR A 10 24.94 19.77 -18.24
N GLU A 11 23.94 19.20 -18.90
CA GLU A 11 22.94 18.34 -18.23
C GLU A 11 23.58 17.06 -17.66
N ARG A 12 24.50 16.44 -18.40
CA ARG A 12 25.24 15.26 -17.93
C ARG A 12 26.10 15.53 -16.69
N ARG A 13 26.64 16.74 -16.52
CA ARG A 13 27.45 17.11 -15.35
C ARG A 13 26.62 17.43 -14.10
N LYS A 14 25.36 17.87 -14.27
CA LYS A 14 24.41 17.98 -13.14
C LYS A 14 23.83 16.62 -12.74
N ALA A 15 23.83 15.65 -13.64
CA ALA A 15 23.59 14.24 -13.33
C ALA A 15 24.86 13.58 -12.72
N GLY A 16 25.41 14.19 -11.66
CA GLY A 16 26.33 13.48 -10.76
C GLY A 16 25.68 12.17 -10.27
N PRO A 17 26.46 11.18 -9.82
CA PRO A 17 26.00 9.81 -9.65
C PRO A 17 24.66 9.78 -8.90
N ARG A 18 23.57 9.46 -9.62
CA ARG A 18 22.19 9.30 -9.10
C ARG A 18 22.06 8.18 -8.06
N ALA A 19 23.18 7.70 -7.54
CA ALA A 19 23.32 6.64 -6.55
C ALA A 19 23.65 7.21 -5.15
N VAL A 20 23.34 8.48 -4.88
CA VAL A 20 23.29 8.94 -3.49
C VAL A 20 22.14 8.18 -2.83
N ARG A 21 22.46 7.29 -1.90
CA ARG A 21 21.48 6.50 -1.15
C ARG A 21 20.48 7.47 -0.52
N LYS A 22 19.19 7.34 -0.90
CA LYS A 22 18.10 8.11 -0.32
C LYS A 22 18.03 7.85 1.18
N VAL A 23 17.98 8.90 1.99
CA VAL A 23 17.97 8.82 3.46
C VAL A 23 16.83 9.66 4.04
N GLY A 24 16.37 9.28 5.24
CA GLY A 24 15.32 10.00 5.95
C GLY A 24 14.02 10.13 5.16
N VAL A 25 13.54 11.37 5.00
CA VAL A 25 12.24 11.70 4.40
C VAL A 25 12.15 11.26 2.93
N GLU A 26 13.23 11.37 2.16
CA GLU A 26 13.21 10.97 0.74
C GLU A 26 12.92 9.48 0.58
N ARG A 27 13.55 8.65 1.40
CA ARG A 27 13.31 7.20 1.45
C ARG A 27 11.90 6.88 1.95
N TRP A 28 11.38 7.66 2.90
CA TRP A 28 10.00 7.50 3.38
C TRP A 28 8.98 7.80 2.29
N VAL A 29 9.12 8.94 1.60
CA VAL A 29 8.24 9.31 0.48
C VAL A 29 8.28 8.27 -0.62
N GLU A 30 9.47 7.79 -1.01
CA GLU A 30 9.62 6.71 -1.99
C GLU A 30 8.89 5.43 -1.55
N ASN A 31 9.04 5.02 -0.29
CA ASN A 31 8.35 3.85 0.24
C ASN A 31 6.82 4.04 0.29
N VAL A 32 6.33 5.24 0.57
CA VAL A 32 4.91 5.59 0.49
C VAL A 32 4.41 5.52 -0.95
N PHE A 33 5.17 6.02 -1.92
CA PHE A 33 4.83 5.88 -3.35
C PHE A 33 4.76 4.41 -3.78
N PHE A 34 5.71 3.58 -3.37
CA PHE A 34 5.65 2.14 -3.63
C PHE A 34 4.51 1.45 -2.88
N GLY A 35 4.17 1.92 -1.68
CA GLY A 35 2.98 1.48 -0.95
C GLY A 35 1.70 1.81 -1.71
N LEU A 36 1.61 3.02 -2.27
CA LEU A 36 0.47 3.45 -3.08
C LEU A 36 0.34 2.59 -4.33
N ALA A 37 1.42 2.41 -5.07
CA ALA A 37 1.44 1.58 -6.27
C ALA A 37 1.01 0.14 -5.94
N GLU A 38 1.50 -0.43 -4.84
CA GLU A 38 1.10 -1.75 -4.40
C GLU A 38 -0.41 -1.81 -4.09
N VAL A 39 -0.93 -0.93 -3.23
CA VAL A 39 -2.34 -0.94 -2.83
C VAL A 39 -3.26 -0.64 -4.03
N ALA A 40 -2.91 0.35 -4.85
CA ALA A 40 -3.71 0.76 -5.99
C ALA A 40 -3.75 -0.32 -7.07
N VAL A 41 -2.60 -0.89 -7.47
CA VAL A 41 -2.52 -1.88 -8.56
C VAL A 41 -3.06 -3.23 -8.10
N LEU A 42 -2.67 -3.69 -6.91
CA LEU A 42 -3.09 -5.00 -6.41
C LEU A 42 -4.52 -4.97 -5.85
N GLY A 43 -5.01 -3.80 -5.48
CA GLY A 43 -6.38 -3.56 -5.02
C GLY A 43 -7.37 -3.20 -6.12
N ILE A 44 -6.97 -3.11 -7.41
CA ILE A 44 -7.88 -2.77 -8.52
C ILE A 44 -9.18 -3.58 -8.49
N PRO A 45 -9.15 -4.93 -8.34
CA PRO A 45 -10.39 -5.71 -8.31
C PRO A 45 -11.34 -5.26 -7.20
N GLY A 46 -10.82 -5.00 -5.99
CA GLY A 46 -11.61 -4.49 -4.87
C GLY A 46 -12.17 -3.08 -5.14
N LEU A 47 -11.35 -2.18 -5.68
CA LEU A 47 -11.78 -0.84 -6.05
C LEU A 47 -12.88 -0.85 -7.12
N LEU A 48 -12.76 -1.71 -8.13
CA LEU A 48 -13.79 -1.88 -9.15
C LEU A 48 -15.09 -2.44 -8.56
N ALA A 49 -15.02 -3.39 -7.63
CA ALA A 49 -16.20 -3.91 -6.94
C ALA A 49 -16.96 -2.81 -6.18
N LEU A 50 -16.24 -1.87 -5.56
CA LEU A 50 -16.85 -0.75 -4.83
C LEU A 50 -17.57 0.27 -5.72
N MET A 51 -17.26 0.32 -7.03
CA MET A 51 -17.93 1.25 -7.95
C MET A 51 -19.41 0.94 -8.13
N ALA A 52 -19.81 -0.31 -7.92
CA ALA A 52 -21.21 -0.75 -8.01
C ALA A 52 -21.95 -0.70 -6.65
N ALA A 53 -21.32 -0.18 -5.59
CA ALA A 53 -21.92 -0.19 -4.25
C ALA A 53 -23.07 0.82 -4.11
N PRO A 54 -24.18 0.45 -3.41
CA PRO A 54 -25.37 1.30 -3.29
C PRO A 54 -25.13 2.60 -2.50
N GLN A 55 -24.30 2.56 -1.45
CA GLN A 55 -24.00 3.71 -0.58
C GLN A 55 -22.78 4.49 -1.10
N ASN A 56 -22.93 5.04 -2.31
CA ASN A 56 -21.82 5.47 -3.14
C ASN A 56 -20.91 6.53 -2.47
N ALA A 57 -21.47 7.51 -1.75
CA ALA A 57 -20.69 8.56 -1.08
C ALA A 57 -19.89 8.03 0.13
N ALA A 58 -20.57 7.36 1.07
CA ALA A 58 -19.96 6.81 2.29
C ALA A 58 -18.87 5.77 1.96
N VAL A 59 -19.15 4.88 1.01
CA VAL A 59 -18.21 3.85 0.55
C VAL A 59 -17.00 4.48 -0.10
N LYS A 60 -17.17 5.48 -0.99
CA LYS A 60 -16.05 6.17 -1.65
C LYS A 60 -15.19 6.94 -0.66
N PHE A 61 -15.81 7.62 0.31
CA PHE A 61 -15.08 8.31 1.37
C PHE A 61 -14.24 7.33 2.21
N ALA A 62 -14.86 6.25 2.71
CA ALA A 62 -14.17 5.23 3.49
C ALA A 62 -13.07 4.52 2.69
N ALA A 63 -13.30 4.25 1.40
CA ALA A 63 -12.30 3.68 0.49
C ALA A 63 -11.09 4.62 0.31
N LEU A 64 -11.34 5.93 0.10
CA LEU A 64 -10.27 6.92 -0.04
C LEU A 64 -9.41 7.02 1.23
N VAL A 65 -10.07 7.10 2.39
CA VAL A 65 -9.38 7.08 3.70
C VAL A 65 -8.57 5.80 3.84
N GLY A 66 -9.20 4.65 3.60
CA GLY A 66 -8.55 3.33 3.69
C GLY A 66 -7.32 3.19 2.81
N VAL A 67 -7.42 3.50 1.52
CA VAL A 67 -6.29 3.44 0.57
C VAL A 67 -5.16 4.39 1.01
N THR A 68 -5.50 5.60 1.46
CA THR A 68 -4.51 6.57 1.94
C THR A 68 -3.80 6.06 3.20
N THR A 69 -4.55 5.55 4.18
CA THR A 69 -3.99 5.00 5.42
C THR A 69 -3.12 3.76 5.15
N LEU A 70 -3.60 2.82 4.32
CA LEU A 70 -2.83 1.62 3.92
C LEU A 70 -1.50 2.03 3.27
N THR A 71 -1.55 2.97 2.33
CA THR A 71 -0.38 3.49 1.62
C THR A 71 0.66 4.07 2.57
N LEU A 72 0.24 4.96 3.47
CA LEU A 72 1.11 5.60 4.45
C LEU A 72 1.67 4.58 5.45
N ALA A 73 0.83 3.66 5.93
CA ALA A 73 1.23 2.65 6.90
C ALA A 73 2.24 1.67 6.30
N ILE A 74 2.00 1.15 5.09
CA ILE A 74 2.96 0.26 4.40
C ILE A 74 4.28 0.99 4.15
N GLY A 75 4.23 2.25 3.67
CA GLY A 75 5.44 3.05 3.46
C GLY A 75 6.24 3.26 4.74
N THR A 76 5.55 3.53 5.84
CA THR A 76 6.14 3.72 7.18
C THR A 76 6.75 2.44 7.72
N VAL A 77 6.08 1.30 7.58
CA VAL A 77 6.63 0.00 7.96
C VAL A 77 7.89 -0.31 7.17
N ARG A 78 7.89 -0.06 5.85
CA ARG A 78 9.05 -0.27 4.96
C ARG A 78 10.26 0.59 5.26
N THR A 79 10.08 1.73 5.94
CA THR A 79 11.21 2.54 6.39
C THR A 79 11.95 1.96 7.59
N GLY A 80 11.42 0.93 8.25
CA GLY A 80 11.98 0.39 9.49
C GLY A 80 11.72 1.26 10.71
N LEU A 81 10.70 2.13 10.64
CA LEU A 81 10.26 2.96 11.78
C LEU A 81 9.39 2.18 12.77
N THR A 82 9.03 0.93 12.45
CA THR A 82 8.18 0.04 13.24
C THR A 82 8.95 -1.17 13.74
N SER A 83 8.43 -1.84 14.78
CA SER A 83 9.02 -3.06 15.35
C SER A 83 8.79 -4.34 14.53
N PHE A 84 8.09 -4.24 13.41
CA PHE A 84 7.83 -5.36 12.51
C PHE A 84 8.10 -4.93 11.07
N ASP A 85 8.36 -5.92 10.22
CA ASP A 85 8.67 -5.72 8.82
C ASP A 85 7.48 -6.04 7.91
N TRP A 86 7.39 -5.30 6.80
CA TRP A 86 6.49 -5.65 5.71
C TRP A 86 7.14 -6.79 4.91
N PRO A 87 6.45 -7.94 4.71
CA PRO A 87 7.04 -9.08 4.01
C PRO A 87 7.59 -8.67 2.64
N ALA A 88 8.67 -9.28 2.20
CA ALA A 88 9.20 -9.07 0.85
C ALA A 88 8.24 -9.65 -0.21
N ALA A 89 8.38 -9.23 -1.46
CA ALA A 89 7.64 -9.83 -2.56
C ALA A 89 8.34 -11.13 -3.00
N THR A 90 7.81 -12.28 -2.61
CA THR A 90 8.19 -13.59 -3.16
C THR A 90 7.20 -13.99 -4.26
N PRO A 91 7.53 -14.94 -5.16
CA PRO A 91 6.62 -15.39 -6.22
C PRO A 91 5.26 -15.87 -5.69
N VAL A 92 5.24 -16.56 -4.54
CA VAL A 92 3.99 -17.00 -3.88
C VAL A 92 3.19 -15.81 -3.39
N LEU A 93 3.85 -14.84 -2.72
CA LEU A 93 3.19 -13.64 -2.23
C LEU A 93 2.69 -12.74 -3.37
N PHE A 94 3.24 -12.86 -4.57
CA PHE A 94 2.72 -12.17 -5.74
C PHE A 94 1.27 -12.57 -6.08
N LEU A 95 0.86 -13.80 -5.76
CA LEU A 95 -0.52 -14.26 -5.94
C LEU A 95 -1.44 -13.91 -4.75
N VAL A 96 -0.88 -13.93 -3.54
CA VAL A 96 -1.64 -13.66 -2.30
C VAL A 96 -1.93 -12.17 -2.13
N ARG A 97 -0.98 -11.29 -2.47
CA ARG A 97 -1.10 -9.84 -2.28
C ARG A 97 -2.28 -9.20 -3.03
N PRO A 98 -2.57 -9.52 -4.32
CA PRO A 98 -3.76 -9.03 -5.00
C PRO A 98 -5.05 -9.33 -4.25
N VAL A 99 -5.22 -10.60 -3.83
CA VAL A 99 -6.40 -11.03 -3.08
C VAL A 99 -6.46 -10.28 -1.75
N TYR A 100 -5.34 -10.21 -1.03
CA TYR A 100 -5.25 -9.54 0.25
C TYR A 100 -5.61 -8.05 0.16
N HIS A 101 -5.00 -7.30 -0.75
CA HIS A 101 -5.27 -5.86 -0.91
C HIS A 101 -6.68 -5.60 -1.41
N SER A 102 -7.18 -6.38 -2.36
CA SER A 102 -8.55 -6.25 -2.85
C SER A 102 -9.58 -6.46 -1.74
N VAL A 103 -9.44 -7.54 -0.96
CA VAL A 103 -10.32 -7.84 0.18
C VAL A 103 -10.19 -6.77 1.26
N THR A 104 -8.97 -6.34 1.58
CA THR A 104 -8.72 -5.31 2.59
C THR A 104 -9.39 -3.99 2.23
N VAL A 105 -9.23 -3.53 0.97
CA VAL A 105 -9.87 -2.30 0.50
C VAL A 105 -11.39 -2.38 0.62
N VAL A 106 -11.99 -3.49 0.19
CA VAL A 106 -13.44 -3.69 0.30
C VAL A 106 -13.88 -3.72 1.76
N ALA A 107 -13.18 -4.45 2.63
CA ALA A 107 -13.52 -4.57 4.04
C ALA A 107 -13.41 -3.22 4.78
N VAL A 108 -12.36 -2.44 4.50
CA VAL A 108 -12.17 -1.10 5.08
C VAL A 108 -13.27 -0.15 4.61
N ALA A 109 -13.57 -0.13 3.30
CA ALA A 109 -14.60 0.73 2.74
C ALA A 109 -15.99 0.37 3.25
N ALA A 110 -16.35 -0.91 3.26
CA ALA A 110 -17.63 -1.40 3.75
C ALA A 110 -17.77 -1.18 5.26
N GLY A 111 -16.71 -1.42 6.04
CA GLY A 111 -16.70 -1.21 7.48
C GLY A 111 -16.88 0.26 7.87
N GLY A 112 -16.14 1.17 7.23
CA GLY A 112 -16.31 2.61 7.45
C GLY A 112 -17.72 3.08 7.05
N ALA A 113 -18.16 2.71 5.84
CA ALA A 113 -19.49 3.08 5.34
C ALA A 113 -20.63 2.54 6.22
N ALA A 114 -20.50 1.32 6.76
CA ALA A 114 -21.50 0.76 7.67
C ALA A 114 -21.68 1.63 8.92
N VAL A 115 -20.59 2.20 9.46
CA VAL A 115 -20.66 3.11 10.61
C VAL A 115 -21.29 4.44 10.23
N ASP A 116 -20.94 5.02 9.08
CA ASP A 116 -21.58 6.25 8.60
C ASP A 116 -23.08 6.06 8.45
N VAL A 117 -23.52 4.96 7.82
CA VAL A 117 -24.94 4.64 7.59
C VAL A 117 -25.68 4.38 8.90
N ALA A 118 -25.07 3.67 9.83
CA ALA A 118 -25.72 3.30 11.09
C ALA A 118 -25.83 4.47 12.09
N THR A 119 -24.89 5.41 12.03
CA THR A 119 -24.76 6.47 13.07
C THR A 119 -24.91 7.89 12.52
N GLY A 120 -24.89 8.09 11.20
CA GLY A 120 -24.79 9.39 10.57
C GLY A 120 -23.44 10.10 10.82
N SER A 121 -22.42 9.38 11.28
CA SER A 121 -21.14 9.96 11.70
C SER A 121 -20.01 9.66 10.70
N THR A 122 -19.66 10.69 9.91
CA THR A 122 -18.52 10.64 9.00
C THR A 122 -17.19 10.51 9.76
N VAL A 123 -17.09 11.11 10.96
CA VAL A 123 -15.92 10.95 11.84
C VAL A 123 -15.81 9.51 12.32
N GLY A 124 -16.93 8.88 12.69
CA GLY A 124 -16.95 7.45 13.05
C GLY A 124 -16.47 6.56 11.90
N SER A 125 -16.95 6.81 10.68
CA SER A 125 -16.49 6.12 9.48
C SER A 125 -14.98 6.28 9.24
N LEU A 126 -14.46 7.50 9.39
CA LEU A 126 -13.02 7.77 9.27
C LEU A 126 -12.22 6.95 10.28
N VAL A 127 -12.60 6.99 11.56
CA VAL A 127 -11.89 6.27 12.64
C VAL A 127 -11.88 4.77 12.39
N VAL A 128 -13.02 4.20 11.98
CA VAL A 128 -13.12 2.77 11.67
C VAL A 128 -12.30 2.42 10.45
N ALA A 129 -12.37 3.20 9.37
CA ALA A 129 -11.59 2.94 8.17
C ALA A 129 -10.08 2.97 8.45
N VAL A 130 -9.61 3.96 9.21
CA VAL A 130 -8.20 4.05 9.66
C VAL A 130 -7.83 2.85 10.52
N GLY A 131 -8.65 2.50 11.51
CA GLY A 131 -8.39 1.38 12.42
C GLY A 131 -8.30 0.04 11.69
N LEU A 132 -9.23 -0.23 10.78
CA LEU A 132 -9.23 -1.44 9.95
C LEU A 132 -8.01 -1.49 9.01
N ALA A 133 -7.64 -0.37 8.39
CA ALA A 133 -6.46 -0.28 7.53
C ALA A 133 -5.15 -0.57 8.31
N LEU A 134 -4.97 0.05 9.48
CA LEU A 134 -3.81 -0.21 10.33
C LEU A 134 -3.78 -1.66 10.85
N GLY A 135 -4.93 -2.17 11.27
CA GLY A 135 -5.10 -3.56 11.69
C GLY A 135 -4.71 -4.53 10.58
N ALA A 136 -5.13 -4.27 9.34
CA ALA A 136 -4.74 -5.05 8.17
C ALA A 136 -3.21 -5.01 7.97
N VAL A 137 -2.58 -3.83 7.97
CA VAL A 137 -1.11 -3.75 7.83
C VAL A 137 -0.39 -4.57 8.91
N ARG A 138 -0.91 -4.58 10.14
CA ARG A 138 -0.35 -5.38 11.24
C ARG A 138 -0.62 -6.88 11.09
N LEU A 139 -1.75 -7.26 10.51
CA LEU A 139 -2.17 -8.66 10.35
C LEU A 139 -1.41 -9.36 9.22
N PHE A 140 -1.08 -8.65 8.14
CA PHE A 140 -0.47 -9.25 6.95
C PHE A 140 0.79 -10.08 7.21
N PRO A 141 1.80 -9.63 7.99
CA PRO A 141 2.96 -10.45 8.33
C PRO A 141 2.60 -11.78 9.01
N HIS A 142 1.54 -11.81 9.82
CA HIS A 142 1.08 -13.03 10.49
C HIS A 142 0.44 -14.01 9.51
N ILE A 143 -0.33 -13.49 8.53
CA ILE A 143 -0.89 -14.31 7.45
C ILE A 143 0.24 -14.93 6.63
N VAL A 144 1.26 -14.16 6.28
CA VAL A 144 2.42 -14.66 5.55
C VAL A 144 3.16 -15.74 6.34
N ALA A 145 3.45 -15.50 7.62
CA ALA A 145 4.08 -16.50 8.48
C ALA A 145 3.25 -17.79 8.61
N GLY A 146 1.92 -17.67 8.62
CA GLY A 146 1.01 -18.83 8.59
C GLY A 146 1.09 -19.61 7.27
N LEU A 147 1.09 -18.90 6.14
CA LEU A 147 1.21 -19.51 4.81
C LEU A 147 2.54 -20.24 4.63
N GLU A 148 3.64 -19.64 5.08
CA GLU A 148 4.98 -20.24 5.01
C GLU A 148 5.07 -21.54 5.83
N ARG A 149 4.37 -21.62 6.96
CA ARG A 149 4.28 -22.85 7.76
C ARG A 149 3.45 -23.94 7.08
N LEU A 150 2.39 -23.56 6.37
CA LEU A 150 1.47 -24.50 5.71
C LEU A 150 2.01 -25.01 4.37
N LEU A 151 2.78 -24.20 3.66
CA LEU A 151 3.31 -24.52 2.33
C LEU A 151 4.85 -24.47 2.30
N PRO A 152 5.56 -25.23 3.17
CA PRO A 152 7.01 -25.15 3.28
C PRO A 152 7.71 -25.56 1.97
N GLN A 153 7.08 -26.46 1.21
CA GLN A 153 7.57 -26.96 -0.08
C GLN A 153 7.55 -25.91 -1.20
N TRP A 154 6.93 -24.74 -1.00
CA TRP A 154 6.91 -23.66 -1.99
C TRP A 154 7.98 -22.59 -1.74
N ASN A 155 8.85 -22.79 -0.74
CA ASN A 155 9.97 -21.90 -0.39
C ASN A 155 11.20 -22.04 -1.29
N TRP A 156 11.03 -22.30 -2.59
CA TRP A 156 12.09 -22.56 -3.58
C TRP A 156 13.15 -21.42 -3.74
N GLY A 157 13.01 -20.30 -3.01
CA GLY A 157 13.94 -19.16 -3.07
C GLY A 157 14.50 -18.65 -1.74
N LEU A 158 14.18 -19.27 -0.58
CA LEU A 158 14.61 -18.76 0.73
C LEU A 158 15.86 -19.46 1.32
N THR A 159 16.39 -20.51 0.69
CA THR A 159 17.56 -21.27 1.17
C THR A 159 18.89 -20.92 0.50
N ARG A 160 19.02 -19.72 -0.09
CA ARG A 160 20.33 -19.19 -0.50
C ARG A 160 20.55 -17.78 0.03
N ARG A 161 21.02 -17.67 1.26
CA ARG A 161 22.12 -16.79 1.71
C ARG A 161 22.41 -16.98 3.18
#